data_AF-A0AAW5B1S4-F1
#
_entry.id   AF-A0AAW5B1S4-F1
#
_cell.length_a   1.000
_cell.length_b   1.000
_cell.length_c   1.000
_cell.angle_alpha   90.00
_cell.angle_beta   90.00
_cell.angle_gamma   90.00
#
_symmetry.space_group_name_H-M   'P 1'
#
loop_
_entity.id
_entity.type
_entity.pdbx_description
1 polymer ?
#
loop_
_entity_poly.entity_id
_entity_poly.type
_entity_poly.pdbx_seq_one_letter_code
_entity_poly.pdbx_strand_id
1 'polypeptide(L)'
;MTYLVSPSNHWLGYHMVEHLLELGFEVHGQENEQDSDELTLFFGRNSSYGPFNPEKKYKIAYILGDYNDKLTANTVHTYVLCKDSSKNQGKRHTCIHVPILFGEWMQMDKDGMYWNNSYVRFDSILFQKESIYIKDFIGELVDWNTKGIASREDLYVRSFRSEENPKLKLENSIYLRDNIPIEQKVEKVLQHYQENKIQYDNLYGNL
;
A
#
# COMPACT_ATOMS: atom_id res chain seq x y z
N MET A 1 4.88 -12.59 -16.41
CA MET A 1 5.96 -11.86 -15.68
C MET A 1 5.37 -11.54 -14.34
N THR A 2 5.91 -12.13 -13.27
CA THR A 2 5.14 -12.32 -12.04
C THR A 2 5.57 -11.34 -10.96
N TYR A 3 4.60 -10.77 -10.27
CA TYR A 3 4.77 -9.86 -9.14
C TYR A 3 4.44 -10.58 -7.83
N LEU A 4 5.08 -10.16 -6.74
CA LEU A 4 4.80 -10.66 -5.39
C LEU A 4 4.20 -9.53 -4.55
N VAL A 5 3.16 -9.82 -3.77
CA VAL A 5 2.59 -8.91 -2.77
C VAL A 5 2.51 -9.62 -1.43
N SER A 6 2.96 -8.96 -0.35
CA SER A 6 2.96 -9.55 1.00
C SER A 6 2.76 -8.49 2.10
N PRO A 7 1.79 -8.65 3.02
CA PRO A 7 0.65 -9.57 2.91
C PRO A 7 -0.36 -9.17 1.82
N SER A 8 -0.94 -10.14 1.11
CA SER A 8 -1.99 -9.89 0.11
C SER A 8 -3.39 -9.74 0.71
N ASN A 9 -3.64 -10.29 1.89
CA ASN A 9 -4.94 -10.23 2.60
C ASN A 9 -5.08 -9.00 3.51
N HIS A 10 -4.07 -8.13 3.57
CA HIS A 10 -4.17 -6.80 4.19
C HIS A 10 -4.76 -5.77 3.20
N TRP A 11 -5.47 -4.73 3.65
CA TRP A 11 -6.15 -3.77 2.76
C TRP A 11 -5.22 -3.06 1.75
N LEU A 12 -4.02 -2.68 2.15
CA LEU A 12 -2.99 -2.15 1.23
C LEU A 12 -2.57 -3.21 0.19
N GLY A 13 -2.49 -4.47 0.62
CA GLY A 13 -2.14 -5.62 -0.23
C GLY A 13 -3.24 -5.92 -1.24
N TYR A 14 -4.50 -5.87 -0.79
CA TYR A 14 -5.69 -5.98 -1.63
C TYR A 14 -5.64 -4.97 -2.78
N HIS A 15 -5.46 -3.68 -2.48
CA HIS A 15 -5.45 -2.66 -3.55
C HIS A 15 -4.25 -2.83 -4.48
N MET A 16 -3.11 -3.31 -3.99
CA MET A 16 -1.94 -3.58 -4.83
C MET A 16 -2.19 -4.76 -5.77
N VAL A 17 -2.77 -5.85 -5.25
CA VAL A 17 -3.14 -7.03 -6.05
C VAL A 17 -4.19 -6.66 -7.09
N GLU A 18 -5.26 -5.98 -6.68
CA GLU A 18 -6.33 -5.50 -7.57
C GLU A 18 -5.72 -4.72 -8.74
N HIS A 19 -4.92 -3.69 -8.44
CA HIS A 19 -4.34 -2.84 -9.47
C HIS A 19 -3.40 -3.58 -10.42
N LEU A 20 -2.55 -4.48 -9.91
CA LEU A 20 -1.65 -5.28 -10.75
C LEU A 20 -2.42 -6.24 -11.67
N LEU A 21 -3.50 -6.84 -11.16
CA LEU A 21 -4.36 -7.72 -11.96
C LEU A 21 -5.14 -6.94 -13.03
N GLU A 22 -5.61 -5.73 -12.74
CA GLU A 22 -6.25 -4.82 -13.71
C GLU A 22 -5.31 -4.46 -14.86
N LEU A 23 -4.01 -4.28 -14.57
CA LEU A 23 -2.97 -4.07 -15.58
C LEU A 23 -2.61 -5.35 -16.36
N GLY A 24 -3.24 -6.49 -16.03
CA GLY A 24 -3.02 -7.78 -16.70
C GLY A 24 -1.76 -8.52 -16.25
N PHE A 25 -1.17 -8.14 -15.11
CA PHE A 25 -0.02 -8.85 -14.57
C PHE A 25 -0.42 -10.12 -13.84
N GLU A 26 0.52 -11.06 -13.77
CA GLU A 26 0.41 -12.24 -12.92
C GLU A 26 0.93 -11.88 -11.52
N VAL A 27 0.16 -12.20 -10.49
CA VAL A 27 0.42 -11.78 -9.11
C VAL A 27 0.39 -12.99 -8.19
N HIS A 28 1.42 -13.13 -7.37
CA HIS A 28 1.42 -14.09 -6.28
C HIS A 28 1.28 -13.35 -4.95
N GLY A 29 0.40 -13.85 -4.09
CA GLY A 29 0.19 -13.31 -2.75
C GLY A 29 0.78 -14.21 -1.68
N GLN A 30 1.47 -13.60 -0.71
CA GLN A 30 1.69 -14.23 0.60
C GLN A 30 0.66 -13.66 1.56
N GLU A 31 -0.09 -14.52 2.24
CA GLU A 31 -1.06 -14.08 3.26
C GLU A 31 -0.40 -13.99 4.63
N ASN A 32 -0.94 -13.11 5.47
CA ASN A 32 -0.65 -13.05 6.90
C ASN A 32 -1.74 -13.81 7.64
N GLU A 33 -1.36 -14.80 8.45
CA GLU A 33 -2.28 -15.67 9.18
C GLU A 33 -3.16 -14.93 10.20
N GLN A 34 -2.77 -13.71 10.60
CA GLN A 34 -3.52 -12.88 11.54
C GLN A 34 -4.60 -12.03 10.86
N ASP A 35 -4.49 -11.82 9.55
CA ASP A 35 -5.42 -11.00 8.78
C ASP A 35 -6.57 -11.87 8.23
N SER A 36 -7.74 -11.26 8.05
CA SER A 36 -8.90 -11.96 7.49
C SER A 36 -8.73 -12.25 6.01
N ASP A 37 -9.12 -13.44 5.57
CA ASP A 37 -9.06 -13.86 4.16
C ASP A 37 -10.19 -13.27 3.31
N GLU A 38 -11.13 -12.52 3.91
CA GLU A 38 -12.27 -11.94 3.17
C GLU A 38 -11.82 -11.09 1.98
N LEU A 39 -10.71 -10.35 2.11
CA LEU A 39 -10.18 -9.55 1.02
C LEU A 39 -9.61 -10.41 -0.13
N THR A 40 -9.02 -11.56 0.17
CA THR A 40 -8.54 -12.49 -0.86
C THR A 40 -9.69 -13.03 -1.71
N LEU A 41 -10.91 -13.16 -1.15
CA LEU A 41 -12.05 -13.71 -1.89
C LEU A 41 -12.44 -12.89 -3.15
N PHE A 42 -12.11 -11.60 -3.18
CA PHE A 42 -12.41 -10.73 -4.32
C PHE A 42 -11.53 -11.02 -5.55
N PHE A 43 -10.29 -11.49 -5.36
CA PHE A 43 -9.36 -11.75 -6.47
C PHE A 43 -8.87 -13.19 -6.54
N GLY A 44 -9.13 -14.04 -5.54
CA GLY A 44 -8.63 -15.41 -5.46
C GLY A 44 -9.11 -16.34 -6.59
N ARG A 45 -10.15 -15.95 -7.33
CA ARG A 45 -10.66 -16.66 -8.52
C ARG A 45 -10.04 -16.19 -9.83
N ASN A 46 -9.24 -15.12 -9.80
CA ASN A 46 -8.56 -14.62 -10.98
C ASN A 46 -7.46 -15.62 -11.38
N SER A 47 -7.46 -16.09 -12.62
CA SER A 47 -6.48 -17.05 -13.12
C SER A 47 -5.03 -16.53 -13.12
N SER A 48 -4.87 -15.21 -13.07
CA SER A 48 -3.56 -14.54 -12.96
C SER A 48 -3.11 -14.35 -11.51
N TYR A 49 -3.93 -14.72 -10.52
CA TYR A 49 -3.57 -14.72 -9.12
C TYR A 49 -3.19 -16.13 -8.64
N GLY A 50 -2.19 -16.23 -7.76
CA GLY A 50 -1.80 -17.50 -7.15
C GLY A 50 -1.10 -17.33 -5.80
N PRO A 51 -0.84 -18.43 -5.07
CA PRO A 51 -0.11 -18.37 -3.81
C PRO A 51 1.38 -18.10 -4.02
N PHE A 52 2.04 -17.50 -3.02
CA PHE A 52 3.49 -17.37 -2.98
C PHE A 52 4.18 -18.71 -3.24
N ASN A 53 5.22 -18.67 -4.09
CA ASN A 53 6.05 -19.82 -4.40
C ASN A 53 7.52 -19.41 -4.26
N PRO A 54 8.26 -19.95 -3.26
CA PRO A 54 9.65 -19.58 -3.02
C PRO A 54 10.59 -19.97 -4.16
N GLU A 55 10.23 -20.92 -5.01
CA GLU A 55 11.04 -21.34 -6.17
C GLU A 55 10.81 -20.44 -7.41
N LYS A 56 9.78 -19.59 -7.38
CA LYS A 56 9.45 -18.71 -8.51
C LYS A 56 10.29 -17.45 -8.48
N LYS A 57 10.72 -17.00 -9.67
CA LYS A 57 11.43 -15.73 -9.83
C LYS A 57 10.43 -14.59 -10.04
N TYR A 58 10.51 -13.58 -9.18
CA TYR A 58 9.64 -12.42 -9.22
C TYR A 58 10.34 -11.22 -9.84
N LYS A 59 9.59 -10.43 -10.63
CA LYS A 59 10.10 -9.16 -11.17
C LYS A 59 10.20 -8.11 -10.06
N ILE A 60 9.11 -7.91 -9.34
CA ILE A 60 9.03 -6.97 -8.22
C ILE A 60 8.27 -7.65 -7.09
N ALA A 61 8.75 -7.44 -5.86
CA ALA A 61 8.01 -7.75 -4.65
C ALA A 61 7.62 -6.45 -3.95
N TYR A 62 6.35 -6.34 -3.57
CA TYR A 62 5.82 -5.29 -2.71
C TYR A 62 5.60 -5.87 -1.32
N ILE A 63 6.46 -5.49 -0.38
CA ILE A 63 6.44 -5.94 1.01
C ILE A 63 5.85 -4.82 1.86
N LEU A 64 4.71 -5.07 2.48
CA LEU A 64 4.00 -4.14 3.34
C LEU A 64 4.33 -4.48 4.79
N GLY A 65 5.25 -3.73 5.39
CA GLY A 65 5.82 -4.02 6.71
C GLY A 65 7.30 -4.37 6.64
N ASP A 66 7.73 -5.30 7.48
CA ASP A 66 9.15 -5.59 7.65
C ASP A 66 9.73 -6.41 6.49
N TYR A 67 10.96 -6.08 6.11
CA TYR A 67 11.69 -6.80 5.08
C TYR A 67 11.98 -8.25 5.50
N ASN A 68 11.79 -9.20 4.58
CA ASN A 68 12.00 -10.62 4.82
C ASN A 68 12.84 -11.25 3.70
N ASP A 69 14.09 -11.60 4.01
CA ASP A 69 15.03 -12.20 3.07
C ASP A 69 14.51 -13.47 2.36
N LYS A 70 13.70 -14.28 3.06
CA LYS A 70 13.17 -15.53 2.47
C LYS A 70 12.12 -15.23 1.39
N LEU A 71 11.30 -14.20 1.59
CA LEU A 71 10.29 -13.78 0.61
C LEU A 71 10.95 -13.13 -0.61
N THR A 72 12.06 -12.42 -0.41
CA THR A 72 12.68 -11.57 -1.44
C THR A 72 13.84 -12.23 -2.18
N ALA A 73 14.32 -13.40 -1.73
CA ALA A 73 15.50 -14.09 -2.26
C ALA A 73 15.51 -14.23 -3.80
N ASN A 74 14.36 -14.53 -4.40
CA ASN A 74 14.19 -14.76 -5.84
C ASN A 74 13.55 -13.57 -6.58
N THR A 75 13.66 -12.36 -6.01
CA THR A 75 13.09 -11.15 -6.60
C THR A 75 14.17 -10.28 -7.24
N VAL A 76 13.89 -9.73 -8.43
CA VAL A 76 14.81 -8.80 -9.11
C VAL A 76 14.92 -7.47 -8.34
N HIS A 77 13.81 -6.91 -7.87
CA HIS A 77 13.79 -5.71 -7.04
C HIS A 77 12.66 -5.76 -6.00
N THR A 78 12.90 -5.25 -4.80
CA THR A 78 11.90 -5.25 -3.73
C THR A 78 11.57 -3.83 -3.29
N TYR A 79 10.28 -3.49 -3.26
CA TYR A 79 9.80 -2.32 -2.55
C TYR A 79 9.31 -2.72 -1.17
N VAL A 80 9.84 -2.08 -0.14
CA VAL A 80 9.43 -2.29 1.25
C VAL A 80 8.71 -1.03 1.70
N LEU A 81 7.41 -1.12 1.98
CA LEU A 81 6.63 -0.01 2.51
C LEU A 81 6.86 0.03 4.02
N CYS A 82 7.85 0.82 4.42
CA CYS A 82 8.37 0.92 5.77
C CYS A 82 7.53 1.90 6.59
N LYS A 83 7.16 1.50 7.82
CA LYS A 83 6.57 2.42 8.81
C LYS A 83 7.62 3.30 9.48
N ASP A 84 8.83 2.77 9.72
CA ASP A 84 9.96 3.47 10.32
C ASP A 84 11.26 3.20 9.55
N SER A 85 12.19 4.15 9.57
CA SER A 85 13.51 4.05 8.92
C SER A 85 14.44 3.10 9.68
N SER A 86 14.11 1.81 9.73
CA SER A 86 15.11 0.82 10.10
C SER A 86 16.05 0.64 8.92
N LYS A 87 17.34 0.92 9.13
CA LYS A 87 18.41 0.79 8.13
C LYS A 87 18.56 -0.68 7.70
N ASN A 88 17.72 -1.12 6.77
CA ASN A 88 17.90 -2.39 6.10
C ASN A 88 19.00 -2.17 5.05
N GLN A 89 20.24 -2.44 5.44
CA GLN A 89 21.37 -2.30 4.53
C GLN A 89 21.38 -3.49 3.56
N GLY A 90 20.94 -3.27 2.33
CA GLY A 90 20.99 -4.30 1.27
C GLY A 90 20.71 -3.75 -0.12
N LYS A 91 21.56 -4.09 -1.10
CA LYS A 91 21.59 -3.49 -2.45
C LYS A 91 20.42 -3.84 -3.39
N ARG A 92 19.31 -4.42 -2.90
CA ARG A 92 18.21 -4.93 -3.75
C ARG A 92 16.81 -4.53 -3.30
N HIS A 93 16.70 -3.57 -2.39
CA HIS A 93 15.40 -3.04 -2.02
C HIS A 93 15.41 -1.52 -1.93
N THR A 94 14.23 -0.95 -2.14
CA THR A 94 13.91 0.45 -1.91
C THR A 94 12.91 0.51 -0.76
N CYS A 95 13.29 1.17 0.33
CA CYS A 95 12.40 1.46 1.45
C CYS A 95 11.56 2.69 1.09
N ILE A 96 10.24 2.56 1.18
CA ILE A 96 9.28 3.61 0.91
C ILE A 96 8.68 4.02 2.24
N HIS A 97 8.94 5.25 2.65
CA HIS A 97 8.26 5.88 3.77
C HIS A 97 6.89 6.32 3.30
N VAL A 98 5.89 5.53 3.70
CA VAL A 98 4.50 5.75 3.32
C VAL A 98 3.89 6.91 4.12
N PRO A 99 3.15 7.82 3.47
CA PRO A 99 2.38 8.84 4.15
C PRO A 99 1.12 8.20 4.75
N ILE A 100 0.24 9.01 5.34
CA ILE A 100 -1.07 8.53 5.78
C ILE A 100 -1.86 8.08 4.53
N LEU A 101 -2.07 6.78 4.36
CA LEU A 101 -2.84 6.26 3.24
C LEU A 101 -4.28 6.00 3.67
N PHE A 102 -5.24 6.38 2.84
CA PHE A 102 -6.66 6.10 3.08
C PHE A 102 -7.34 5.50 1.84
N GLY A 103 -8.37 4.68 2.06
CA GLY A 103 -9.12 4.06 0.97
C GLY A 103 -10.12 3.03 1.43
N GLU A 104 -10.71 2.32 0.48
CA GLU A 104 -11.64 1.24 0.75
C GLU A 104 -10.95 0.11 1.53
N TRP A 105 -11.73 -0.60 2.33
CA TRP A 105 -11.30 -1.69 3.21
C TRP A 105 -10.30 -1.33 4.30
N MET A 106 -9.94 -0.06 4.50
CA MET A 106 -9.12 0.33 5.67
C MET A 106 -9.93 0.26 6.96
N GLN A 107 -9.29 0.01 8.10
CA GLN A 107 -9.98 0.08 9.39
C GLN A 107 -10.47 1.51 9.67
N MET A 108 -11.78 1.70 9.80
CA MET A 108 -12.40 3.02 9.90
C MET A 108 -13.76 3.01 10.57
N ASP A 109 -14.24 4.20 10.89
CA ASP A 109 -15.65 4.50 11.14
C ASP A 109 -16.10 5.66 10.23
N LYS A 110 -17.26 6.26 10.56
CA LYS A 110 -17.84 7.35 9.77
C LYS A 110 -17.06 8.68 9.87
N ASP A 111 -16.27 8.86 10.92
CA ASP A 111 -15.63 10.14 11.27
C ASP A 111 -14.10 10.10 11.00
N GLY A 112 -13.52 8.92 10.86
CA GLY A 112 -12.08 8.76 10.69
C GLY A 112 -11.62 7.33 10.47
N MET A 113 -10.31 7.16 10.48
CA MET A 113 -9.62 5.91 10.18
C MET A 113 -8.51 5.61 11.18
N TYR A 114 -8.09 4.36 11.24
CA TYR A 114 -6.92 3.96 12.01
C TYR A 114 -5.69 3.87 11.11
N TRP A 115 -4.65 4.59 11.49
CA TRP A 115 -3.34 4.57 10.85
C TRP A 115 -2.25 4.39 11.90
N ASN A 116 -1.44 3.34 11.79
CA ASN A 116 -0.40 3.01 12.78
C ASN A 116 -0.93 3.01 14.22
N ASN A 117 -2.06 2.33 14.44
CA ASN A 117 -2.75 2.24 15.73
C ASN A 117 -3.19 3.60 16.32
N SER A 118 -3.18 4.66 15.51
CA SER A 118 -3.64 5.99 15.88
C SER A 118 -4.88 6.34 15.08
N TYR A 119 -5.90 6.86 15.76
CA TYR A 119 -7.12 7.32 15.10
C TYR A 119 -6.90 8.71 14.49
N VAL A 120 -7.19 8.83 13.20
CA VAL A 120 -7.06 10.06 12.41
C VAL A 120 -8.43 10.43 11.85
N ARG A 121 -8.97 11.57 12.30
CA ARG A 121 -10.25 12.09 11.79
C ARG A 121 -10.10 12.64 10.38
N PHE A 122 -11.10 12.41 9.53
CA PHE A 122 -11.11 12.92 8.16
C PHE A 122 -11.13 14.45 8.08
N ASP A 123 -11.72 15.13 9.07
CA ASP A 123 -11.78 16.59 9.15
C ASP A 123 -10.54 17.22 9.82
N SER A 124 -9.56 16.41 10.25
CA SER A 124 -8.36 16.93 10.91
C SER A 124 -7.40 17.60 9.92
N ILE A 125 -6.72 18.66 10.37
CA ILE A 125 -5.67 19.32 9.57
C ILE A 125 -4.58 18.32 9.15
N LEU A 126 -4.24 17.37 10.03
CA LEU A 126 -3.27 16.32 9.75
C LEU A 126 -3.68 15.49 8.53
N PHE A 127 -4.93 14.99 8.52
CA PHE A 127 -5.45 14.22 7.40
C PHE A 127 -5.47 15.05 6.13
N GLN A 128 -6.02 16.26 6.20
CA GLN A 128 -6.16 17.16 5.05
C GLN A 128 -4.82 17.51 4.42
N LYS A 129 -3.74 17.64 5.20
CA LYS A 129 -2.40 17.95 4.66
C LYS A 129 -1.64 16.72 4.21
N GLU A 130 -1.59 15.67 5.04
CA GLU A 130 -0.61 14.59 4.88
C GLU A 130 -1.18 13.33 4.21
N SER A 131 -2.51 13.18 4.12
CA SER A 131 -3.09 11.94 3.59
C SER A 131 -3.13 11.88 2.06
N ILE A 132 -3.01 10.65 1.55
CA ILE A 132 -3.06 10.31 0.13
C ILE A 132 -4.02 9.14 -0.06
N TYR A 133 -4.86 9.23 -1.09
CA TYR A 133 -5.75 8.13 -1.44
C TYR A 133 -4.96 6.95 -2.02
N ILE A 134 -5.28 5.75 -1.54
CA ILE A 134 -4.48 4.55 -1.78
C ILE A 134 -4.32 4.22 -3.26
N LYS A 135 -5.36 4.39 -4.08
CA LYS A 135 -5.30 4.06 -5.50
C LYS A 135 -4.35 4.98 -6.27
N ASP A 136 -4.27 6.26 -5.90
CA ASP A 136 -3.31 7.19 -6.52
C ASP A 136 -1.87 6.84 -6.11
N PHE A 137 -1.66 6.49 -4.84
CA PHE A 137 -0.36 6.03 -4.35
C PHE A 137 0.12 4.78 -5.09
N ILE A 138 -0.75 3.77 -5.22
CA ILE A 138 -0.41 2.50 -5.88
C ILE A 138 -0.14 2.68 -7.37
N GLY A 139 -0.96 3.48 -8.06
CA GLY A 139 -0.74 3.77 -9.49
C GLY A 139 0.65 4.36 -9.74
N GLU A 140 1.06 5.33 -8.92
CA GLU A 140 2.39 5.92 -9.03
C GLU A 140 3.51 4.95 -8.64
N LEU A 141 3.32 4.16 -7.57
CA LEU A 141 4.27 3.16 -7.12
C LEU A 141 4.58 2.10 -8.20
N VAL A 142 3.56 1.62 -8.92
CA VAL A 142 3.77 0.65 -10.01
C VAL A 142 4.57 1.28 -11.17
N ASP A 143 4.34 2.57 -11.44
CA ASP A 143 5.05 3.32 -12.48
C ASP A 143 6.50 3.68 -12.12
N TRP A 144 6.89 3.69 -10.84
CA TRP A 144 8.25 4.10 -10.45
C TRP A 144 9.36 3.22 -11.03
N ASN A 145 9.06 1.96 -11.31
CA ASN A 145 10.01 1.08 -11.96
C ASN A 145 10.28 1.48 -13.42
N THR A 146 9.26 1.95 -14.16
CA THR A 146 9.45 2.42 -15.55
C THR A 146 10.13 3.79 -15.59
N LYS A 147 9.94 4.61 -14.54
CA LYS A 147 10.53 5.95 -14.37
C LYS A 147 11.98 5.93 -13.84
N GLY A 148 12.58 4.76 -13.59
CA GLY A 148 13.96 4.64 -13.12
C GLY A 148 14.18 5.08 -11.65
N ILE A 149 13.10 5.18 -10.87
CA ILE A 149 13.11 5.60 -9.45
C ILE A 149 13.60 4.45 -8.55
N ALA A 150 13.57 3.20 -9.04
CA ALA A 150 13.96 1.96 -8.37
C ALA A 150 15.43 1.84 -7.93
N SER A 151 16.26 2.88 -8.11
CA SER A 151 17.69 2.84 -7.73
C SER A 151 17.99 3.48 -6.37
N ARG A 152 16.98 4.05 -5.69
CA ARG A 152 17.15 4.73 -4.40
C ARG A 152 16.99 3.77 -3.24
N GLU A 153 17.81 3.90 -2.20
CA GLU A 153 17.70 3.10 -0.97
C GLU A 153 16.46 3.51 -0.15
N ASP A 154 16.25 4.83 0.01
CA ASP A 154 15.12 5.40 0.74
C ASP A 154 14.33 6.37 -0.14
N LEU A 155 13.00 6.27 -0.06
CA LEU A 155 12.05 7.10 -0.79
C LEU A 155 10.97 7.62 0.14
N TYR A 156 10.87 8.95 0.26
CA TYR A 156 9.89 9.61 1.10
C TYR A 156 8.73 10.07 0.24
N VAL A 157 7.55 9.49 0.46
CA VAL A 157 6.36 9.82 -0.33
C VAL A 157 5.49 10.73 0.51
N ARG A 158 5.10 11.87 -0.07
CA ARG A 158 4.36 12.92 0.62
C ARG A 158 3.22 13.42 -0.23
N SER A 159 2.19 13.91 0.44
CA SER A 159 1.13 14.68 -0.20
C SER A 159 1.73 16.00 -0.70
N PHE A 160 1.29 16.47 -1.87
CA PHE A 160 1.68 17.80 -2.36
C PHE A 160 1.20 18.94 -1.45
N ARG A 161 0.20 18.69 -0.59
CA ARG A 161 -0.28 19.64 0.42
C ARG A 161 0.60 19.69 1.67
N SER A 162 1.50 18.72 1.86
CA SER A 162 2.38 18.68 3.02
C SER A 162 3.35 19.86 3.00
N GLU A 163 3.60 20.46 4.16
CA GLU A 163 4.61 21.51 4.27
C GLU A 163 6.00 20.94 3.96
N GLU A 164 6.82 21.71 3.22
CA GLU A 164 8.21 21.33 2.94
C GLU A 164 8.93 21.11 4.28
N ASN A 165 9.48 19.91 4.45
CA ASN A 165 10.29 19.61 5.62
C ASN A 165 11.76 19.84 5.24
N PRO A 166 12.39 20.92 5.73
CA PRO A 166 13.77 21.25 5.35
C PRO A 166 14.80 20.21 5.81
N LYS A 167 14.41 19.24 6.66
CA LYS A 167 15.27 18.14 7.10
C LYS A 167 15.32 16.96 6.12
N LEU A 168 14.38 16.86 5.18
CA LEU A 168 14.37 15.80 4.17
C LEU A 168 15.17 16.23 2.95
N LYS A 169 16.06 15.36 2.47
CA LYS A 169 16.75 15.63 1.22
C LYS A 169 15.75 15.56 0.07
N LEU A 170 15.58 16.67 -0.64
CA LEU A 170 14.68 16.80 -1.80
C LEU A 170 14.90 15.68 -2.83
N GLU A 171 16.15 15.22 -2.97
CA GLU A 171 16.55 14.17 -3.92
C GLU A 171 15.87 12.81 -3.68
N ASN A 172 15.42 12.52 -2.46
CA ASN A 172 14.75 11.26 -2.10
C ASN A 172 13.25 11.44 -1.78
N SER A 173 12.68 12.60 -2.12
CA SER A 173 11.26 12.88 -1.85
C SER A 173 10.44 12.83 -3.13
N ILE A 174 9.26 12.21 -3.07
CA ILE A 174 8.23 12.23 -4.13
C ILE A 174 6.98 12.87 -3.56
N TYR A 175 6.49 13.89 -4.24
CA TYR A 175 5.25 14.57 -3.90
C TYR A 175 4.15 14.14 -4.87
N LEU A 176 3.13 13.47 -4.36
CA LEU A 176 1.99 13.06 -5.17
C LEU A 176 0.96 14.18 -5.19
N ARG A 177 0.53 14.52 -6.41
CA ARG A 177 -0.49 15.53 -6.66
C ARG A 177 -1.85 14.87 -6.73
N ASP A 178 -2.84 15.55 -6.16
CA ASP A 178 -4.22 15.15 -6.31
C ASP A 178 -4.80 15.67 -7.62
N ASN A 179 -5.43 14.77 -8.34
CA ASN A 179 -6.25 15.04 -9.52
C ASN A 179 -7.70 15.40 -9.15
N ILE A 180 -8.14 15.05 -7.94
CA ILE A 180 -9.51 15.20 -7.43
C ILE A 180 -9.41 15.70 -5.97
N PRO A 181 -10.29 16.62 -5.52
CA PRO A 181 -10.34 17.05 -4.13
C PRO A 181 -10.45 15.88 -3.15
N ILE A 182 -9.78 15.98 -2.01
CA ILE A 182 -9.70 14.91 -1.02
C ILE A 182 -11.08 14.58 -0.43
N GLU A 183 -11.95 15.59 -0.32
CA GLU A 183 -13.32 15.46 0.18
C GLU A 183 -14.14 14.51 -0.70
N GLN A 184 -13.98 14.58 -2.03
CA GLN A 184 -14.68 13.68 -2.95
C GLN A 184 -14.17 12.24 -2.84
N LYS A 185 -12.89 12.05 -2.52
CA LYS A 185 -12.33 10.71 -2.29
C LYS A 185 -12.82 10.14 -0.96
N VAL A 186 -12.90 10.98 0.09
CA VAL A 186 -13.48 10.61 1.38
C VAL A 186 -14.96 10.23 1.22
N GLU A 187 -15.74 10.99 0.45
CA GLU A 187 -17.15 10.66 0.18
C GLU A 187 -17.31 9.27 -0.45
N LYS A 188 -16.48 8.93 -1.46
CA LYS A 188 -16.47 7.59 -2.06
C LYS A 188 -16.15 6.49 -1.05
N VAL A 189 -15.15 6.72 -0.21
CA VAL A 189 -14.74 5.75 0.83
C VAL A 189 -15.83 5.58 1.89
N LEU A 190 -16.49 6.66 2.30
CA LEU A 190 -17.62 6.62 3.23
C LEU A 190 -18.83 5.90 2.63
N GLN A 191 -19.13 6.16 1.35
CA GLN A 191 -20.18 5.45 0.63
C GLN A 191 -19.89 3.95 0.58
N HIS A 192 -18.67 3.57 0.17
CA HIS A 192 -18.23 2.17 0.15
C HIS A 192 -18.33 1.51 1.53
N TYR A 193 -17.90 2.20 2.59
CA TYR A 193 -17.99 1.72 3.96
C TYR A 193 -19.44 1.47 4.39
N GLN A 194 -20.38 2.34 4.02
CA GLN A 194 -21.80 2.16 4.33
C GLN A 194 -22.40 0.96 3.58
N GLU A 195 -22.09 0.82 2.29
CA GLU A 195 -22.58 -0.26 1.45
C GLU A 195 -22.05 -1.64 1.87
N ASN A 196 -20.85 -1.68 2.45
CA ASN A 196 -20.14 -2.91 2.81
C ASN A 196 -19.96 -3.07 4.33
N LYS A 197 -20.81 -2.43 5.14
CA LYS A 197 -20.61 -2.34 6.59
C LYS A 197 -20.42 -3.70 7.28
N ILE A 198 -21.17 -4.72 6.84
CA ILE A 198 -21.08 -6.08 7.38
C ILE A 198 -19.68 -6.68 7.15
N GLN A 199 -19.11 -6.50 5.96
CA GLN A 199 -17.77 -6.97 5.63
C GLN A 199 -16.71 -6.23 6.46
N TYR A 200 -16.84 -4.91 6.66
CA TYR A 200 -15.95 -4.19 7.56
C TYR A 200 -16.04 -4.71 9.00
N ASP A 201 -17.25 -5.04 9.47
CA ASP A 201 -17.44 -5.62 10.80
C ASP A 201 -16.86 -7.03 10.91
N ASN A 202 -16.84 -7.82 9.84
CA ASN A 202 -16.15 -9.10 9.84
C ASN A 202 -14.63 -8.95 9.80
N LEU A 203 -14.12 -8.00 9.00
CA LEU A 203 -12.69 -7.69 8.90
C LEU A 203 -12.12 -7.16 10.23
N TYR A 204 -12.89 -6.38 10.99
CA TYR A 204 -12.38 -5.61 12.12
C TYR A 204 -13.14 -5.77 13.45
N GLY A 205 -14.26 -6.49 13.48
CA GLY A 205 -15.15 -6.58 14.64
C GLY A 205 -14.66 -7.43 15.81
N ASN A 206 -13.47 -8.02 15.69
CA ASN A 206 -12.81 -8.79 16.77
C ASN A 206 -11.68 -8.00 17.48
N LEU A 207 -11.62 -6.66 17.32
CA LEU A 207 -10.64 -5.79 17.99
C LEU A 207 -11.18 -5.12 19.26
#